data_AF-A0A378BHG6-F1
#
_entry.id   AF-A0A378BHG6-F1
#
_cell.length_a   1.000
_cell.length_b   1.000
_cell.length_c   1.000
_cell.angle_alpha   90.00
_cell.angle_beta   90.00
_cell.angle_gamma   90.00
#
_symmetry.space_group_name_H-M   'P 1'
#
loop_
_entity.id
_entity.type
_entity.pdbx_description
1 polymer ?
#
loop_
_entity_poly.entity_id
_entity_poly.type
_entity_poly.pdbx_seq_one_letter_code
_entity_poly.pdbx_strand_id
1 'polypeptide(L)' 'MRVTLRGVEGELSDLCVREVTRRRGVGQYLVEETLRDNPAINSWRVADHGVEDRGVMAAFMQALGFSAQQNGWEKH' A
#
# COMPACT_ATOMS: atom_id res chain seq x y z
N MET A 1 -9.53 1.95 1.68
CA MET A 1 -8.32 2.42 1.00
C MET A 1 -8.65 3.68 0.23
N ARG A 2 -7.81 4.69 0.38
CA ARG A 2 -7.88 5.99 -0.27
C ARG A 2 -6.62 6.18 -1.09
N VAL A 3 -6.75 6.84 -2.24
CA VAL A 3 -5.65 7.14 -3.16
C VAL A 3 -5.59 8.65 -3.33
N THR A 4 -4.41 9.24 -3.13
CA THR A 4 -4.15 10.66 -3.39
C THR A 4 -3.03 10.78 -4.41
N LEU A 5 -3.27 11.51 -5.50
CA LEU A 5 -2.31 11.66 -6.59
C LEU A 5 -1.81 13.11 -6.66
N ARG A 6 -0.49 13.29 -6.83
CA ARG A 6 0.19 14.59 -6.92
C ARG A 6 1.27 14.51 -8.00
N GLY A 7 0.92 14.89 -9.22
CA GLY A 7 1.84 14.80 -10.36
C GLY A 7 2.18 13.34 -10.65
N VAL A 8 3.45 12.97 -10.45
CA VAL A 8 3.96 11.60 -10.62
C VAL A 8 4.09 10.82 -9.30
N GLU A 9 3.69 11.43 -8.18
CA GLU A 9 3.66 10.78 -6.87
C GLU A 9 2.23 10.36 -6.48
N GLY A 10 2.11 9.20 -5.86
CA GLY A 10 0.86 8.65 -5.34
C GLY A 10 0.99 8.23 -3.88
N GLU A 11 -0.08 8.45 -3.11
CA GLU A 11 -0.16 8.05 -1.71
C GLU A 11 -1.37 7.12 -1.50
N LEU A 12 -1.12 5.98 -0.87
CA LEU A 12 -2.13 5.04 -0.42
C LEU A 12 -2.33 5.21 1.09
N SER A 13 -3.57 5.44 1.51
CA SER A 13 -3.94 5.55 2.91
C SER A 13 -5.18 4.71 3.22
N ASP A 14 -5.47 4.51 4.51
CA ASP A 14 -6.63 3.75 4.98
C ASP A 14 -6.72 2.33 4.37
N LEU A 15 -5.56 1.68 4.15
CA LEU A 15 -5.53 0.29 3.70
C LEU A 15 -5.90 -0.63 4.85
N CYS A 16 -7.14 -1.09 4.85
CA CYS A 16 -7.64 -2.07 5.80
C CYS A 16 -8.52 -3.09 5.08
N VAL A 17 -8.29 -4.37 5.37
CA VAL A 17 -9.11 -5.49 4.90
C VAL A 17 -9.74 -6.20 6.08
N ARG A 18 -11.00 -6.60 5.92
CA ARG A 18 -11.72 -7.35 6.96
C ARG A 18 -10.99 -8.67 7.24
N GLU A 19 -11.00 -9.09 8.50
CA GLU A 19 -10.33 -10.32 8.93
C GLU A 19 -10.74 -11.55 8.10
N VAL A 20 -12.05 -11.69 7.82
CA VAL A 20 -12.61 -12.75 6.98
C VAL A 20 -12.11 -12.76 5.53
N THR A 21 -11.42 -11.71 5.09
CA THR A 21 -10.81 -11.61 3.75
C THR A 21 -9.28 -11.56 3.79
N ARG A 22 -8.66 -11.61 4.98
CA ARG A 22 -7.21 -11.69 5.12
C ARG A 22 -6.69 -13.01 4.53
N ARG A 23 -5.46 -12.98 4.02
CA ARG A 23 -4.75 -14.12 3.38
C ARG A 23 -5.50 -14.74 2.18
N ARG A 24 -6.47 -14.03 1.59
CA ARG A 24 -7.22 -14.45 0.39
C ARG A 24 -6.91 -13.61 -0.85
N GLY A 25 -5.79 -12.88 -0.84
CA GLY A 25 -5.37 -12.02 -1.96
C GLY A 25 -6.07 -10.66 -2.05
N VAL A 26 -7.11 -10.38 -1.25
CA VAL A 26 -7.88 -9.12 -1.34
C VAL A 26 -7.00 -7.89 -1.18
N GLY A 27 -6.14 -7.83 -0.17
CA GLY A 27 -5.25 -6.69 0.04
C GLY A 27 -4.26 -6.51 -1.12
N GLN A 28 -3.69 -7.62 -1.61
CA GLN A 28 -2.76 -7.60 -2.75
C GLN A 28 -3.46 -7.07 -4.00
N TYR A 29 -4.64 -7.59 -4.32
CA TYR A 29 -5.43 -7.14 -5.45
C TYR A 29 -5.72 -5.64 -5.37
N LEU A 30 -6.15 -5.13 -4.22
CA LEU A 30 -6.43 -3.69 -4.06
C LEU A 30 -5.22 -2.81 -4.38
N VAL A 31 -4.03 -3.19 -3.92
CA VAL A 31 -2.81 -2.42 -4.18
C VAL A 31 -2.36 -2.56 -5.64
N GLU A 32 -2.33 -3.78 -6.17
CA GLU A 32 -1.89 -4.03 -7.55
C GLU A 32 -2.82 -3.39 -8.58
N GLU A 33 -4.15 -3.46 -8.37
CA GLU A 33 -5.14 -2.79 -9.22
C GLU A 33 -4.91 -1.27 -9.20
N THR A 34 -4.73 -0.69 -8.01
CA THR A 34 -4.48 0.75 -7.86
C THR A 34 -3.23 1.20 -8.61
N LEU A 35 -2.13 0.45 -8.49
CA LEU A 35 -0.89 0.75 -9.21
C LEU A 35 -1.07 0.61 -10.72
N ARG A 36 -1.78 -0.43 -11.17
CA ARG A 36 -2.05 -0.69 -12.59
C ARG A 36 -2.91 0.40 -13.22
N ASP A 37 -3.90 0.91 -12.50
CA ASP A 37 -4.81 1.97 -12.97
C ASP A 37 -4.14 3.34 -13.06
N ASN A 38 -2.95 3.50 -12.47
CA ASN A 38 -2.24 4.77 -12.37
C ASN A 38 -0.80 4.69 -12.94
N PRO A 39 -0.63 4.35 -14.23
CA PRO A 39 0.69 4.07 -14.83
C PRO A 39 1.60 5.30 -14.94
N ALA A 40 1.05 6.51 -14.82
CA ALA A 40 1.83 7.76 -14.81
C ALA A 40 2.56 8.02 -13.48
N ILE A 41 2.22 7.27 -12.43
CA ILE A 41 2.81 7.41 -11.09
C ILE A 41 4.05 6.53 -10.99
N ASN A 42 5.19 7.16 -10.69
CA ASN A 42 6.50 6.50 -10.57
C ASN A 42 7.02 6.44 -9.13
N SER A 43 6.22 6.91 -8.17
CA SER A 43 6.58 6.91 -6.76
C SER A 43 5.32 6.74 -5.92
N TRP A 44 5.23 5.63 -5.20
CA TRP A 44 4.12 5.30 -4.33
C TRP A 44 4.56 5.33 -2.88
N ARG A 45 3.80 6.03 -2.03
CA ARG A 45 3.97 6.03 -0.57
C ARG A 45 2.76 5.39 0.10
N VAL A 46 3.00 4.69 1.20
CA VAL A 46 1.97 4.19 2.11
C VAL A 46 2.33 4.64 3.51
N ALA A 47 1.50 5.47 4.12
CA ALA A 47 1.71 5.91 5.50
C ALA A 47 1.45 4.77 6.50
N ASP A 48 2.19 4.69 7.60
CA ASP A 48 1.93 3.72 8.67
C ASP A 48 0.87 4.17 9.69
N HIS A 49 0.21 5.30 9.42
CA HIS A 49 -0.88 5.80 10.25
C HIS A 49 -2.07 4.83 10.25
N GLY A 50 -2.55 4.47 11.45
CA GLY A 50 -3.69 3.56 11.63
C GLY A 50 -3.37 2.09 11.35
N VAL A 51 -2.11 1.71 11.16
CA VAL A 51 -1.69 0.31 11.01
C VAL A 51 -1.75 -0.40 12.36
N GLU A 52 -2.60 -1.43 12.47
CA GLU A 52 -2.79 -2.23 13.69
C GLU A 52 -1.54 -3.04 14.06
N ASP A 53 -0.92 -3.68 13.06
CA ASP A 53 0.28 -4.50 13.23
C ASP A 53 1.30 -4.14 12.14
N ARG A 54 2.33 -3.39 12.55
CA ARG A 54 3.39 -2.93 11.65
C ARG A 54 4.24 -4.07 11.10
N GLY A 55 4.39 -5.17 11.83
CA GLY A 55 5.14 -6.35 11.39
C GLY A 55 4.41 -7.09 10.27
N VAL A 56 3.11 -7.32 10.45
CA VAL A 56 2.25 -7.91 9.41
C VAL A 56 2.18 -7.01 8.18
N MET A 57 1.98 -5.70 8.38
CA MET A 57 1.96 -4.75 7.27
C MET A 57 3.31 -4.70 6.55
N ALA A 58 4.43 -4.68 7.27
CA ALA A 58 5.76 -4.67 6.66
C ALA A 58 6.00 -5.91 5.79
N ALA A 59 5.67 -7.11 6.28
CA ALA A 59 5.80 -8.34 5.49
C ALA A 59 4.89 -8.32 4.24
N PHE A 60 3.68 -7.79 4.36
CA PHE A 60 2.75 -7.63 3.25
C PHE A 60 3.28 -6.62 2.20
N MET A 61 3.71 -5.44 2.64
CA MET A 61 4.24 -4.39 1.77
C MET A 61 5.53 -4.82 1.07
N GLN A 62 6.41 -5.54 1.78
CA GLN A 62 7.63 -6.13 1.21
C GLN A 62 7.31 -7.15 0.11
N ALA A 63 6.29 -8.00 0.30
CA ALA A 63 5.86 -8.95 -0.72
C ALA A 63 5.33 -8.26 -2.00
N LEU A 64 4.84 -7.02 -1.88
CA LEU A 64 4.41 -6.17 -3.01
C LEU A 64 5.55 -5.33 -3.62
N GLY A 65 6.78 -5.48 -3.11
CA GLY A 65 7.96 -4.77 -3.59
C GLY A 65 8.10 -3.35 -3.06
N PHE A 66 7.42 -3.00 -1.97
CA PHE A 66 7.67 -1.76 -1.25
C PHE A 66 8.83 -1.92 -0.26
N SER A 67 9.59 -0.84 -0.08
CA SER A 67 10.66 -0.73 0.92
C SER A 67 10.13 -0.02 2.17
N ALA A 68 10.49 -0.50 3.35
CA ALA A 68 10.14 0.15 4.60
C ALA A 68 10.94 1.46 4.78
N GLN A 69 10.25 2.50 5.24
CA GLN A 69 10.79 3.80 5.58
C GLN A 69 10.47 4.15 7.05
N GLN A 70 10.97 5.30 7.52
CA GLN A 70 10.74 5.72 8.91
C GLN A 70 9.24 5.84 9.24
N ASN A 71 8.44 6.38 8.33
CA ASN A 71 7.02 6.73 8.55
C ASN A 71 6.05 5.96 7.62
N GLY A 72 6.46 4.79 7.12
CA GLY A 72 5.65 4.04 6.16
C GLY A 72 6.46 3.19 5.21
N TRP A 73 5.99 3.07 3.97
CA TRP A 73 6.62 2.29 2.91
C TRP A 73 6.61 3.04 1.58
N GLU A 74 7.63 2.79 0.75
CA GLU A 74 7.77 3.43 -0.56
C GLU A 74 8.09 2.43 -1.68
N LYS A 75 7.63 2.72 -2.89
CA LYS A 75 7.94 1.96 -4.10
C LYS A 75 8.14 2.92 -5.28
N HIS A 76 9.21 2.72 -6.03
CA HIS A 76 9.55 3.44 -7.25
C HIS A 76 9.37 2.55 -8.48
#